data_AF-A0A507ZPU5-F1
#
_entry.id   AF-A0A507ZPU5-F1
#
_cell.length_a   1.000
_cell.length_b   1.000
_cell.length_c   1.000
_cell.angle_alpha   90.00
_cell.angle_beta   90.00
_cell.angle_gamma   90.00
#
_symmetry.space_group_name_H-M   'P 1'
#
loop_
_entity.id
_entity.type
_entity.pdbx_description
1 polymer ?
#
loop_
_entity_poly.entity_id
_entity_poly.type
_entity_poly.pdbx_seq_one_letter_code
_entity_poly.pdbx_strand_id
1 'polypeptide(L)'
;MSKDKLSIEDIFEDDDLGILKDTSKQSNVKSTDQRLIESFEEINVFVDEKEREPEQGNGISEMRLYLRLKGFRENDKKKFALKDVDRHNLLFEPKKVESVADILEDDDFGLLADDEGDASIFDFKHTPKEKKEADFVAQRKAMSESEFEKYDKQFKRVHQEIKLGLRSLKPFKNAEKNLKEGKYYILDGVLLYLEVGDISEAVRELGDRVRKDVRTRTVFDNGTYSNMLYRSLAKQLYNNGKVVTDLEKDSEKELFSNVEQLEDDDKETGWIYVLKSKSTHSEISKLKNLYKIGFSTVPVQKRVLNARNEATYLNAEVEVVATFKCINVNTQKFENLIHRFFSQAQLQIDIYDKNKNRITPREWFVVPYPIIERAIGLFNTGEIINYHYDFQKERIIKNS
;
A
#
# COMPACT_ATOMS: atom_id res chain seq x y z
N MET A 1 9.02 -35.07 48.48
CA MET A 1 9.92 -34.56 47.43
C MET A 1 9.20 -33.43 46.73
N SER A 2 9.64 -32.21 47.02
CA SER A 2 9.10 -30.93 46.56
C SER A 2 9.13 -30.82 45.03
N LYS A 3 8.02 -30.32 44.46
CA LYS A 3 7.98 -29.88 43.06
C LYS A 3 8.65 -28.52 43.00
N ASP A 4 9.90 -28.48 42.57
CA ASP A 4 10.59 -27.23 42.27
C ASP A 4 9.89 -26.58 41.06
N LYS A 5 9.54 -25.31 41.21
CA LYS A 5 8.94 -24.51 40.17
C LYS A 5 10.07 -24.05 39.26
N LEU A 6 10.05 -24.49 38.00
CA LEU A 6 10.92 -23.95 36.96
C LEU A 6 10.64 -22.44 36.82
N SER A 7 11.68 -21.63 37.00
CA SER A 7 11.62 -20.20 36.78
C SER A 7 11.68 -19.90 35.27
N ILE A 8 11.26 -18.68 34.86
CA ILE A 8 11.38 -18.27 33.45
C ILE A 8 12.85 -18.20 33.05
N GLU A 9 13.72 -17.83 33.99
CA GLU A 9 15.17 -17.83 33.85
C GLU A 9 15.71 -19.23 33.50
N ASP A 10 15.19 -20.31 34.11
CA ASP A 10 15.60 -21.68 33.78
C ASP A 10 15.23 -22.09 32.34
N ILE A 11 14.17 -21.50 31.76
CA ILE A 11 13.76 -21.75 30.36
C ILE A 11 14.68 -21.03 29.37
N PHE A 12 15.27 -19.89 29.76
CA PHE A 12 16.21 -19.15 28.92
C PHE A 12 17.62 -19.76 28.93
N GLU A 13 18.00 -20.45 30.01
CA GLU A 13 19.30 -21.13 30.10
C GLU A 13 19.33 -22.48 29.36
N ASP A 14 18.16 -23.13 29.20
CA ASP A 14 17.99 -24.43 28.53
C ASP A 14 17.67 -24.30 27.02
N ASP A 15 18.41 -23.45 26.30
CA ASP A 15 18.32 -23.31 24.83
C ASP A 15 19.20 -24.35 24.11
N ASP A 16 18.90 -25.63 24.35
CA ASP A 16 19.57 -26.79 23.74
C ASP A 16 19.56 -26.77 22.20
N LEU A 17 18.63 -26.01 21.61
CA LEU A 17 18.43 -25.90 20.16
C LEU A 17 19.01 -24.60 19.56
N GLY A 18 19.56 -23.70 20.37
CA GLY A 18 20.15 -22.44 19.93
C GLY A 18 19.18 -21.48 19.23
N ILE A 19 17.88 -21.59 19.51
CA ILE A 19 16.79 -20.87 18.83
C ILE A 19 16.67 -19.43 19.36
N LEU A 20 17.11 -19.18 20.59
CA LEU A 20 17.03 -17.86 21.24
C LEU A 20 18.25 -16.96 20.94
N LYS A 21 19.28 -17.49 20.27
CA LYS A 21 20.41 -16.69 19.78
C LYS A 21 20.04 -16.05 18.44
N ASP A 22 19.73 -14.76 18.48
CA ASP A 22 19.47 -13.94 17.31
C ASP A 22 20.73 -13.82 16.44
N THR A 23 20.97 -14.78 15.54
CA THR A 23 22.00 -14.69 14.51
C THR A 23 21.51 -13.80 13.38
N SER A 24 21.27 -12.52 13.67
CA SER A 24 21.26 -11.52 12.61
C SER A 24 22.64 -11.61 11.95
N LYS A 25 22.69 -12.14 10.73
CA LYS A 25 23.90 -12.14 9.92
C LYS A 25 24.25 -10.67 9.70
N GLN A 26 25.17 -10.14 10.50
CA GLN A 26 25.83 -8.88 10.22
C GLN A 26 26.43 -9.05 8.83
N SER A 27 25.81 -8.40 7.86
CA SER A 27 26.31 -8.34 6.51
C SER A 27 27.67 -7.65 6.58
N ASN A 28 28.75 -8.44 6.49
CA ASN A 28 30.13 -8.00 6.32
C ASN A 28 30.32 -7.36 4.92
N VAL A 29 29.37 -6.53 4.48
CA VAL A 29 29.55 -5.68 3.31
C VAL A 29 30.41 -4.53 3.78
N LYS A 30 31.74 -4.77 3.83
CA LYS A 30 32.72 -3.71 4.01
C LYS A 30 32.40 -2.62 2.98
N SER A 31 32.16 -1.40 3.46
CA SER A 31 31.93 -0.23 2.61
C SER A 31 33.06 -0.13 1.57
N THR A 32 32.76 0.44 0.40
CA THR A 32 33.77 0.68 -0.65
C THR A 32 35.00 1.39 -0.09
N ASP A 33 34.80 2.25 0.91
CA ASP A 33 35.85 3.05 1.55
C ASP A 33 36.69 2.20 2.51
N GLN A 34 36.08 1.25 3.24
CA GLN A 34 36.83 0.31 4.10
C GLN A 34 37.73 -0.62 3.28
N ARG A 35 37.26 -1.08 2.11
CA ARG A 35 38.09 -1.88 1.20
C ARG A 35 39.27 -1.08 0.64
N LEU A 36 39.05 0.21 0.39
CA LEU A 36 40.09 1.12 -0.09
C LEU A 36 41.18 1.32 0.97
N ILE A 37 40.78 1.57 2.22
CA ILE A 37 41.67 1.72 3.38
C ILE A 37 42.51 0.46 3.58
N GLU A 38 41.88 -0.73 3.64
CA GLU A 38 42.59 -2.01 3.81
C GLU A 38 43.62 -2.25 2.69
N SER A 39 43.27 -1.93 1.45
CA SER A 39 44.17 -2.13 0.31
C SER A 39 45.39 -1.19 0.31
N PHE A 40 45.30 -0.07 1.02
CA PHE A 40 46.39 0.88 1.20
C PHE A 40 47.22 0.57 2.46
N GLU A 41 46.60 0.03 3.51
CA GLU A 41 47.32 -0.55 4.66
C GLU A 41 48.25 -1.70 4.25
N GLU A 42 47.85 -2.55 3.29
CA GLU A 42 48.74 -3.58 2.72
C GLU A 42 50.02 -2.97 2.11
N ILE A 43 49.95 -1.76 1.56
CA ILE A 43 51.11 -1.05 1.00
C ILE A 43 51.97 -0.47 2.12
N ASN A 44 51.36 0.11 3.15
CA ASN A 44 52.09 0.61 4.33
C ASN A 44 52.86 -0.51 5.03
N VAL A 45 52.24 -1.67 5.26
CA VAL A 45 52.89 -2.83 5.89
C VAL A 45 54.09 -3.31 5.05
N PHE A 46 53.96 -3.29 3.72
CA PHE A 46 55.08 -3.63 2.84
C PHE A 46 56.25 -2.65 2.98
N VAL A 47 55.96 -1.35 3.09
CA VAL A 47 56.97 -0.30 3.30
C VAL A 47 57.58 -0.38 4.69
N ASP A 48 56.80 -0.72 5.73
CA ASP A 48 57.29 -1.00 7.09
C ASP A 48 58.28 -2.18 7.12
N GLU A 49 58.00 -3.26 6.37
CA GLU A 49 58.84 -4.47 6.36
C GLU A 49 60.10 -4.36 5.49
N LYS A 50 60.03 -3.59 4.39
CA LYS A 50 61.10 -3.50 3.40
C LYS A 50 61.85 -2.18 3.40
N GLU A 51 61.37 -1.19 4.16
CA GLU A 51 61.84 0.20 4.18
C GLU A 51 61.97 0.82 2.77
N ARG A 52 61.23 0.28 1.79
CA ARG A 52 61.29 0.67 0.38
C ARG A 52 59.91 0.63 -0.27
N GLU A 53 59.69 1.52 -1.22
CA GLU A 53 58.51 1.49 -2.08
C GLU A 53 58.48 0.22 -2.95
N PRO A 54 57.28 -0.31 -3.25
CA PRO A 54 57.14 -1.44 -4.16
C PRO A 54 57.62 -1.05 -5.56
N GLU A 55 58.55 -1.80 -6.16
CA GLU A 55 59.08 -1.53 -7.50
C GLU A 55 58.59 -2.53 -8.55
N GLN A 56 58.65 -2.10 -9.82
CA GLN A 56 58.37 -2.95 -10.96
C GLN A 56 59.54 -3.92 -11.23
N GLY A 57 59.40 -5.17 -10.82
CA GLY A 57 60.33 -6.25 -11.24
C GLY A 57 60.60 -7.35 -10.22
N ASN A 58 60.33 -7.10 -8.94
CA ASN A 58 60.61 -8.05 -7.86
C ASN A 58 59.37 -8.90 -7.49
N GLY A 59 59.00 -9.82 -8.39
CA GLY A 59 57.95 -10.80 -8.10
C GLY A 59 56.50 -10.29 -8.22
N ILE A 60 55.56 -11.24 -8.30
CA ILE A 60 54.15 -11.00 -8.64
C ILE A 60 53.41 -10.21 -7.54
N SER A 61 53.81 -10.40 -6.27
CA SER A 61 53.22 -9.72 -5.11
C SER A 61 53.60 -8.24 -5.06
N GLU A 62 54.87 -7.89 -5.27
CA GLU A 62 55.35 -6.50 -5.26
C GLU A 62 54.79 -5.72 -6.46
N MET A 63 54.71 -6.35 -7.65
CA MET A 63 54.11 -5.72 -8.82
C MET A 63 52.63 -5.39 -8.62
N ARG A 64 51.89 -6.22 -7.86
CA ARG A 64 50.48 -5.94 -7.53
C ARG A 64 50.36 -4.70 -6.62
N LEU A 65 51.23 -4.57 -5.62
CA LEU A 65 51.26 -3.42 -4.71
C LEU A 65 51.69 -2.15 -5.45
N TYR A 66 52.69 -2.23 -6.32
CA TYR A 66 53.13 -1.12 -7.17
C TYR A 66 52.01 -0.59 -8.08
N LEU A 67 51.28 -1.48 -8.78
CA LEU A 67 50.17 -1.07 -9.64
C LEU A 67 49.03 -0.41 -8.85
N ARG A 68 48.77 -0.87 -7.62
CA ARG A 68 47.78 -0.26 -6.73
C ARG A 68 48.22 1.13 -6.28
N LEU A 69 49.46 1.26 -5.82
CA LEU A 69 50.05 2.54 -5.41
C LEU A 69 50.03 3.56 -6.57
N LYS A 70 50.38 3.13 -7.79
CA LYS A 70 50.24 3.95 -9.00
C LYS A 70 48.79 4.37 -9.25
N GLY A 71 47.84 3.44 -9.12
CA GLY A 71 46.41 3.74 -9.26
C GLY A 71 45.85 4.69 -8.19
N PHE A 72 46.44 4.72 -6.99
CA PHE A 72 46.13 5.72 -5.97
C PHE A 72 46.77 7.08 -6.29
N ARG A 73 47.99 7.11 -6.84
CA ARG A 73 48.66 8.33 -7.31
C ARG A 73 47.95 8.99 -8.51
N GLU A 74 47.20 8.24 -9.31
CA GLU A 74 46.46 8.78 -10.48
C GLU A 74 45.05 9.31 -10.14
N ASN A 75 44.49 9.02 -8.97
CA ASN A 75 43.09 9.37 -8.65
C ASN A 75 42.97 10.26 -7.41
N ASP A 76 42.74 11.56 -7.63
CA ASP A 76 42.78 12.58 -6.56
C ASP A 76 41.68 12.43 -5.52
N LYS A 77 40.51 11.88 -5.89
CA LYS A 77 39.44 11.57 -4.91
C LYS A 77 39.85 10.49 -3.92
N LYS A 78 40.65 9.51 -4.39
CA LYS A 78 41.16 8.42 -3.54
C LYS A 78 42.34 8.88 -2.70
N LYS A 79 43.20 9.77 -3.21
CA LYS A 79 44.27 10.40 -2.43
C LYS A 79 43.71 11.13 -1.21
N PHE A 80 42.65 11.91 -1.40
CA PHE A 80 42.04 12.67 -0.31
C PHE A 80 41.45 11.77 0.78
N ALA A 81 40.77 10.69 0.38
CA ALA A 81 40.20 9.73 1.33
C ALA A 81 41.25 8.91 2.10
N LEU A 82 42.47 8.79 1.56
CA LEU A 82 43.57 8.02 2.14
C LEU A 82 44.59 8.89 2.90
N LYS A 83 44.35 10.20 3.02
CA LYS A 83 45.27 11.14 3.68
C LYS A 83 45.57 10.75 5.13
N ASP A 84 44.56 10.32 5.88
CA ASP A 84 44.71 9.93 7.29
C ASP A 84 45.37 8.54 7.46
N VAL A 85 45.52 7.79 6.37
CA VAL A 85 46.05 6.41 6.36
C VAL A 85 47.49 6.38 5.81
N ASP A 86 47.96 7.45 5.15
CA ASP A 86 49.31 7.57 4.60
C ASP A 86 50.37 7.86 5.66
N ARG A 87 50.86 6.79 6.29
CA ARG A 87 51.89 6.84 7.34
C ARG A 87 53.28 7.18 6.81
N HIS A 88 53.55 6.82 5.56
CA HIS A 88 54.88 6.96 4.94
C HIS A 88 54.94 8.11 3.93
N ASN A 89 53.90 8.95 3.85
CA ASN A 89 53.81 10.08 2.92
C ASN A 89 54.04 9.68 1.45
N LEU A 90 53.56 8.50 1.04
CA LEU A 90 53.75 7.93 -0.29
C LEU A 90 52.88 8.60 -1.37
N LEU A 91 51.81 9.28 -0.94
CA LEU A 91 50.86 9.98 -1.81
C LEU A 91 51.04 11.50 -1.76
N PHE A 92 51.57 12.02 -0.66
CA PHE A 92 51.83 13.44 -0.44
C PHE A 92 53.32 13.61 -0.11
N GLU A 93 54.16 13.81 -1.11
CA GLU A 93 55.57 14.15 -0.87
C GLU A 93 55.64 15.47 -0.07
N PRO A 94 56.25 15.49 1.13
CA PRO A 94 56.47 16.75 1.83
C PRO A 94 57.63 17.47 1.14
N LYS A 95 57.32 18.35 0.18
CA LYS A 95 58.28 19.39 -0.24
C LYS A 95 58.62 20.22 1.00
N LYS A 96 59.90 20.30 1.37
CA LYS A 96 60.36 21.28 2.35
C LYS A 96 60.10 22.67 1.77
N VAL A 97 59.14 23.37 2.33
CA VAL A 97 58.90 24.79 2.06
C VAL A 97 60.08 25.59 2.59
N GLU A 98 60.96 26.04 1.69
CA GLU A 98 62.11 26.89 2.02
C GLU A 98 61.72 28.37 2.10
N SER A 99 60.61 28.78 1.48
CA SER A 99 60.10 30.15 1.55
C SER A 99 58.57 30.27 1.40
N VAL A 100 58.03 31.43 1.78
CA VAL A 100 56.62 31.79 1.55
C VAL A 100 56.26 31.98 0.07
N ALA A 101 57.26 32.17 -0.80
CA ALA A 101 57.05 32.27 -2.24
C ALA A 101 56.76 30.89 -2.87
N ASP A 102 57.40 29.83 -2.36
CA ASP A 102 57.16 28.46 -2.83
C ASP A 102 55.71 27.99 -2.52
N ILE A 103 55.11 28.51 -1.44
CA ILE A 103 53.71 28.23 -1.05
C ILE A 103 52.71 28.88 -2.03
N LEU A 104 53.08 30.00 -2.65
CA LEU A 104 52.24 30.74 -3.58
C LEU A 104 52.37 30.21 -5.02
N GLU A 105 53.50 29.59 -5.37
CA GLU A 105 53.71 28.97 -6.69
C GLU A 105 53.15 27.54 -6.79
N ASP A 106 53.04 26.79 -5.68
CA ASP A 106 52.48 25.43 -5.63
C ASP A 106 50.93 25.44 -5.54
N ASP A 107 50.28 26.24 -6.38
CA ASP A 107 48.81 26.27 -6.52
C ASP A 107 48.31 25.15 -7.44
N ASP A 108 48.62 23.90 -7.07
CA ASP A 108 48.19 22.69 -7.80
C ASP A 108 46.66 22.58 -7.96
N PHE A 109 45.90 23.37 -7.18
CA PHE A 109 44.44 23.40 -7.20
C PHE A 109 43.86 24.63 -7.92
N GLY A 110 44.67 25.56 -8.42
CA GLY A 110 44.22 26.77 -9.13
C GLY A 110 43.33 27.69 -8.29
N LEU A 111 43.48 27.67 -6.96
CA LEU A 111 42.66 28.41 -6.00
C LEU A 111 43.19 29.83 -5.71
N LEU A 112 44.45 30.10 -6.03
CA LEU A 112 45.17 31.33 -5.73
C LEU A 112 45.43 32.19 -6.98
N ALA A 113 45.14 31.68 -8.17
CA ALA A 113 45.08 32.50 -9.37
C ALA A 113 43.91 33.51 -9.25
N ASP A 114 44.24 34.80 -9.30
CA ASP A 114 43.30 35.93 -9.44
C ASP A 114 42.61 35.86 -10.83
N ASP A 115 41.82 34.82 -11.08
CA ASP A 115 40.82 34.85 -12.13
C ASP A 115 39.57 35.45 -11.51
N GLU A 116 39.11 36.57 -12.07
CA GLU A 116 37.91 37.30 -11.67
C GLU A 116 36.80 36.30 -11.29
N GLY A 117 36.56 36.22 -9.98
CA GLY A 117 35.96 35.06 -9.32
C GLY A 117 34.85 34.42 -10.13
N ASP A 118 35.01 33.11 -10.38
CA ASP A 118 34.05 32.24 -11.03
C ASP A 118 32.64 32.52 -10.45
N ALA A 119 31.87 33.36 -11.15
CA ALA A 119 30.57 33.84 -10.71
C ALA A 119 29.56 32.67 -10.55
N SER A 120 29.94 31.49 -11.03
CA SER A 120 29.35 30.18 -10.76
C SER A 120 29.16 29.90 -9.25
N ILE A 121 30.02 30.42 -8.36
CA ILE A 121 29.87 30.24 -6.90
C ILE A 121 28.66 31.00 -6.33
N PHE A 122 28.28 32.13 -6.95
CA PHE A 122 27.06 32.87 -6.64
C PHE A 122 25.85 32.34 -7.41
N ASP A 123 26.08 31.53 -8.44
CA ASP A 123 25.05 30.81 -9.17
C ASP A 123 24.66 29.55 -8.39
N PHE A 124 23.72 29.73 -7.45
CA PHE A 124 23.12 28.68 -6.64
C PHE A 124 22.32 27.66 -7.48
N LYS A 125 23.01 26.73 -8.16
CA LYS A 125 22.39 25.69 -9.02
C LYS A 125 21.59 24.64 -8.22
N HIS A 126 21.83 24.51 -6.92
CA HIS A 126 21.23 23.49 -6.05
C HIS A 126 20.40 24.05 -4.89
N THR A 127 20.08 25.34 -4.88
CA THR A 127 19.05 25.86 -3.97
C THR A 127 17.68 25.54 -4.56
N PRO A 128 16.68 25.08 -3.79
CA PRO A 128 15.32 25.00 -4.30
C PRO A 128 14.96 26.40 -4.77
N LYS A 129 14.76 26.58 -6.08
CA LYS A 129 14.27 27.84 -6.67
C LYS A 129 13.26 28.43 -5.71
N GLU A 130 13.43 29.70 -5.31
CA GLU A 130 12.41 30.41 -4.55
C GLU A 130 11.08 30.08 -5.21
N LYS A 131 10.24 29.34 -4.47
CA LYS A 131 8.94 28.97 -4.97
C LYS A 131 8.28 30.31 -5.25
N LYS A 132 8.01 30.60 -6.53
CA LYS A 132 7.17 31.72 -6.93
C LYS A 132 6.06 31.80 -5.90
N GLU A 133 5.95 32.95 -5.23
CA GLU A 133 4.89 33.17 -4.25
C GLU A 133 3.60 32.66 -4.88
N ALA A 134 2.90 31.77 -4.18
CA ALA A 134 1.70 31.17 -4.74
C ALA A 134 0.72 32.31 -5.04
N ASP A 135 0.42 32.56 -6.32
CA ASP A 135 -0.46 33.64 -6.81
C ASP A 135 -1.83 33.69 -6.09
N PHE A 136 -2.21 32.63 -5.37
CA PHE A 136 -3.40 32.57 -4.56
C PHE A 136 -3.19 31.69 -3.31
N VAL A 137 -3.00 32.32 -2.15
CA VAL A 137 -3.12 31.65 -0.86
C VAL A 137 -4.60 31.59 -0.51
N ALA A 138 -5.15 30.38 -0.38
CA ALA A 138 -6.55 30.18 -0.04
C ALA A 138 -6.82 30.61 1.42
N GLN A 139 -7.07 31.90 1.61
CA GLN A 139 -7.49 32.48 2.88
C GLN A 139 -9.00 32.25 3.08
N ARG A 140 -9.41 31.92 4.30
CA ARG A 140 -10.82 31.79 4.67
C ARG A 140 -11.48 33.17 4.57
N LYS A 141 -12.54 33.30 3.78
CA LYS A 141 -13.34 34.52 3.67
C LYS A 141 -14.64 34.35 4.45
N ALA A 142 -15.08 35.41 5.13
CA ALA A 142 -16.38 35.42 5.79
C ALA A 142 -17.49 35.35 4.72
N MET A 143 -18.48 34.50 4.93
CA MET A 143 -19.66 34.38 4.08
C MET A 143 -20.73 35.40 4.52
N SER A 144 -21.62 35.79 3.60
CA SER A 144 -22.84 36.54 3.95
C SER A 144 -23.80 35.65 4.74
N GLU A 145 -24.45 36.20 5.77
CA GLU A 145 -25.34 35.44 6.67
C GLU A 145 -26.52 34.78 5.92
N SER A 146 -27.01 35.42 4.85
CA SER A 146 -28.10 34.92 4.00
C SER A 146 -27.72 33.63 3.24
N GLU A 147 -26.46 33.51 2.80
CA GLU A 147 -25.98 32.27 2.16
C GLU A 147 -25.71 31.18 3.19
N PHE A 148 -25.20 31.56 4.38
CA PHE A 148 -24.84 30.63 5.44
C PHE A 148 -26.05 29.98 6.11
N GLU A 149 -27.23 30.63 6.16
CA GLU A 149 -28.42 30.08 6.82
C GLU A 149 -28.85 28.71 6.27
N LYS A 150 -28.63 28.47 4.97
CA LYS A 150 -28.89 27.16 4.33
C LYS A 150 -27.95 26.08 4.86
N TYR A 151 -26.67 26.42 5.01
CA TYR A 151 -25.63 25.52 5.48
C TYR A 151 -25.72 25.27 6.99
N ASP A 152 -26.03 26.30 7.78
CA ASP A 152 -26.22 26.20 9.23
C ASP A 152 -27.31 25.17 9.59
N LYS A 153 -28.44 25.18 8.86
CA LYS A 153 -29.51 24.17 9.04
C LYS A 153 -29.02 22.76 8.74
N GLN A 154 -28.13 22.58 7.76
CA GLN A 154 -27.56 21.28 7.42
C GLN A 154 -26.53 20.83 8.46
N PHE A 155 -25.59 21.69 8.85
CA PHE A 155 -24.58 21.38 9.85
C PHE A 155 -25.21 21.02 11.20
N LYS A 156 -26.25 21.74 11.64
CA LYS A 156 -27.02 21.40 12.85
C LYS A 156 -27.64 20.01 12.79
N ARG A 157 -28.16 19.59 11.63
CA ARG A 157 -28.67 18.22 11.44
C ARG A 157 -27.55 17.19 11.53
N VAL A 158 -26.43 17.42 10.86
CA VAL A 158 -25.27 16.51 10.89
C VAL A 158 -24.73 16.37 12.32
N HIS A 159 -24.64 17.45 13.09
CA HIS A 159 -24.24 17.40 14.50
C HIS A 159 -25.19 16.57 15.37
N GLN A 160 -26.50 16.71 15.15
CA GLN A 160 -27.50 15.88 15.84
C GLN A 160 -27.37 14.40 15.45
N GLU A 161 -27.15 14.10 14.17
CA GLU A 161 -27.00 12.73 13.66
C GLU A 161 -25.72 12.05 14.14
N ILE A 162 -24.62 12.80 14.27
CA ILE A 162 -23.38 12.32 14.91
C ILE A 162 -23.64 12.03 16.40
N LYS A 163 -24.36 12.91 17.10
CA LYS A 163 -24.69 12.72 18.53
C LYS A 163 -25.60 11.51 18.78
N LEU A 164 -26.51 11.23 17.85
CA LEU A 164 -27.40 10.07 17.88
C LEU A 164 -26.72 8.77 17.43
N GLY A 165 -25.46 8.82 16.97
CA GLY A 165 -24.71 7.65 16.50
C GLY A 165 -25.14 7.13 15.13
N LEU A 166 -25.98 7.87 14.39
CA LEU A 166 -26.40 7.53 13.02
C LEU A 166 -25.28 7.79 12.01
N ARG A 167 -24.39 8.75 12.30
CA ARG A 167 -23.17 9.01 11.53
C ARG A 167 -21.95 8.74 12.40
N SER A 168 -20.94 8.10 11.82
CA SER A 168 -19.66 7.80 12.47
C SER A 168 -18.54 8.64 11.87
N LEU A 169 -17.54 8.99 12.70
CA LEU A 169 -16.35 9.69 12.25
C LEU A 169 -15.24 8.68 11.98
N LYS A 170 -14.78 8.61 10.72
CA LYS A 170 -13.68 7.72 10.32
C LYS A 170 -12.41 8.53 10.04
N PRO A 171 -11.21 8.01 10.35
CA PRO A 171 -9.97 8.68 10.03
C PRO A 171 -9.79 8.78 8.51
N PHE A 172 -9.32 9.94 8.04
CA PHE A 172 -9.09 10.18 6.62
C PHE A 172 -7.77 9.53 6.17
N LYS A 173 -7.85 8.36 5.52
CA LYS A 173 -6.65 7.60 5.08
C LYS A 173 -6.25 7.84 3.62
N ASN A 174 -7.22 8.02 2.71
CA ASN A 174 -6.97 8.13 1.28
C ASN A 174 -7.49 9.46 0.71
N ALA A 175 -6.58 10.35 0.35
CA ALA A 175 -6.85 11.68 -0.22
C ALA A 175 -7.69 11.64 -1.50
N GLU A 176 -7.39 10.71 -2.40
CA GLU A 176 -7.99 10.65 -3.74
C GLU A 176 -9.33 9.90 -3.77
N LYS A 177 -9.55 8.95 -2.85
CA LYS A 177 -10.76 8.13 -2.81
C LYS A 177 -11.84 8.68 -1.86
N ASN A 178 -11.44 9.39 -0.80
CA ASN A 178 -12.38 9.78 0.27
C ASN A 178 -12.93 11.19 0.13
N LEU A 179 -12.31 12.05 -0.67
CA LEU A 179 -12.76 13.43 -0.86
C LEU A 179 -13.74 13.50 -2.05
N LYS A 180 -15.03 13.53 -1.73
CA LYS A 180 -16.16 13.53 -2.67
C LYS A 180 -16.99 14.80 -2.48
N GLU A 181 -17.49 15.34 -3.59
CA GLU A 181 -18.42 16.47 -3.60
C GLU A 181 -19.71 16.13 -2.86
N GLY A 182 -20.31 17.13 -2.22
CA GLY A 182 -21.53 16.98 -1.43
C GLY A 182 -21.36 16.29 -0.07
N LYS A 183 -20.13 15.93 0.34
CA LYS A 183 -19.87 15.23 1.61
C LYS A 183 -19.32 16.15 2.70
N TYR A 184 -19.47 15.69 3.94
CA TYR A 184 -19.04 16.40 5.14
C TYR A 184 -17.74 15.83 5.70
N TYR A 185 -16.85 16.72 6.10
CA TYR A 185 -15.55 16.39 6.69
C TYR A 185 -15.31 17.22 7.93
N ILE A 186 -14.44 16.76 8.82
CA ILE A 186 -13.97 17.54 9.96
C ILE A 186 -12.50 17.84 9.74
N LEU A 187 -12.13 19.12 9.79
CA LEU A 187 -10.75 19.58 9.72
C LEU A 187 -10.44 20.38 10.99
N ASP A 188 -9.44 19.95 11.76
CA ASP A 188 -9.03 20.60 13.03
C ASP A 188 -10.20 20.86 14.00
N GLY A 189 -11.16 19.93 14.03
CA GLY A 189 -12.35 20.03 14.88
C GLY A 189 -13.49 20.90 14.33
N VAL A 190 -13.32 21.52 13.16
CA VAL A 190 -14.38 22.28 12.48
C VAL A 190 -15.00 21.43 11.37
N LEU A 191 -16.33 21.35 11.36
CA LEU A 191 -17.09 20.66 10.32
C LEU A 191 -17.07 21.50 9.03
N LEU A 192 -16.86 20.84 7.89
CA LEU A 192 -16.85 21.46 6.58
C LEU A 192 -17.68 20.66 5.58
N TYR A 193 -18.20 21.36 4.58
CA TYR A 193 -18.99 20.84 3.46
C TYR A 193 -18.28 21.18 2.14
N LEU A 194 -18.19 20.19 1.25
CA LEU A 194 -17.61 20.35 -0.09
C LEU A 194 -18.74 20.61 -1.10
N GLU A 195 -18.88 21.84 -1.60
CA GLU A 195 -20.03 22.25 -2.42
C GLU A 195 -19.83 21.99 -3.91
N VAL A 196 -18.70 22.46 -4.47
CA VAL A 196 -18.41 22.38 -5.90
C VAL A 196 -16.91 22.21 -6.09
N GLY A 197 -16.52 21.26 -6.92
CA GLY A 197 -15.29 21.41 -7.69
C GLY A 197 -15.30 20.36 -8.76
N ASP A 198 -15.50 20.73 -10.02
CA ASP A 198 -15.50 19.82 -11.18
C ASP A 198 -14.35 18.81 -11.12
N ILE A 199 -14.56 17.65 -10.48
CA ILE A 199 -13.54 16.59 -10.38
C ILE A 199 -13.26 16.01 -11.78
N SER A 200 -14.16 16.25 -12.74
CA SER A 200 -14.13 15.77 -14.12
C SER A 200 -13.18 16.52 -15.05
N GLU A 201 -12.84 17.80 -14.83
CA GLU A 201 -12.27 18.64 -15.91
C GLU A 201 -10.86 19.23 -15.70
N ALA A 202 -10.04 18.70 -14.81
CA ALA A 202 -8.61 19.09 -14.80
C ALA A 202 -7.68 17.92 -14.56
N VAL A 203 -7.72 16.94 -15.47
CA VAL A 203 -6.65 15.97 -15.62
C VAL A 203 -5.50 16.63 -16.38
N ARG A 204 -4.40 16.90 -15.70
CA ARG A 204 -3.10 17.12 -16.37
C ARG A 204 -2.31 15.82 -16.30
N GLU A 205 -2.05 15.24 -17.47
CA GLU A 205 -1.09 14.15 -17.61
C GLU A 205 0.32 14.73 -17.53
N LEU A 206 1.08 14.32 -16.51
CA LEU A 206 2.51 14.63 -16.43
C LEU A 206 3.27 13.32 -16.22
N GLY A 207 3.65 12.68 -17.32
CA GLY A 207 4.20 11.31 -17.33
C GLY A 207 3.15 10.25 -16.99
N ASP A 208 3.55 9.15 -16.35
CA ASP A 208 2.69 8.01 -15.95
C ASP A 208 1.66 8.31 -14.83
N ARG A 209 1.43 9.57 -14.47
CA ARG A 209 0.52 9.95 -13.38
C ARG A 209 -0.47 11.03 -13.81
N VAL A 210 -1.75 10.67 -13.77
CA VAL A 210 -2.91 11.56 -13.92
C VAL A 210 -2.99 12.47 -12.69
N ARG A 211 -2.93 13.80 -12.88
CA ARG A 211 -2.99 14.77 -11.79
C ARG A 211 -4.29 15.58 -11.86
N LYS A 212 -5.08 15.56 -10.78
CA LYS A 212 -6.30 16.38 -10.61
C LYS A 212 -5.96 17.71 -9.92
N ASP A 213 -5.83 18.79 -10.68
CA ASP A 213 -5.55 20.15 -10.17
C ASP A 213 -6.82 21.03 -10.18
N VAL A 214 -7.89 20.56 -9.54
CA VAL A 214 -9.20 21.24 -9.48
C VAL A 214 -9.28 22.18 -8.28
N ARG A 215 -9.94 23.34 -8.43
CA ARG A 215 -10.29 24.24 -7.32
C ARG A 215 -11.66 23.85 -6.73
N THR A 216 -11.74 23.78 -5.41
CA THR A 216 -12.94 23.41 -4.66
C THR A 216 -13.45 24.58 -3.83
N ARG A 217 -14.77 24.78 -3.78
CA ARG A 217 -15.44 25.65 -2.81
C ARG A 217 -15.78 24.83 -1.56
N THR A 218 -15.13 25.18 -0.45
CA THR A 218 -15.34 24.56 0.87
C THR A 218 -16.04 25.54 1.79
N VAL A 219 -17.11 25.10 2.45
CA VAL A 219 -17.85 25.89 3.43
C VAL A 219 -17.62 25.29 4.81
N PHE A 220 -17.27 26.12 5.79
CA PHE A 220 -17.02 25.72 7.16
C PHE A 220 -18.20 26.10 8.06
N ASP A 221 -18.42 25.30 9.11
CA ASP A 221 -19.47 25.49 10.13
C ASP A 221 -19.33 26.81 10.90
N ASN A 222 -18.15 27.45 10.88
CA ASN A 222 -17.92 28.74 11.50
C ASN A 222 -18.32 29.95 10.61
N GLY A 223 -19.10 29.73 9.54
CA GLY A 223 -19.55 30.81 8.64
C GLY A 223 -18.47 31.32 7.68
N THR A 224 -17.38 30.59 7.51
CA THR A 224 -16.33 30.94 6.55
C THR A 224 -16.34 30.00 5.35
N TYR A 225 -15.87 30.47 4.20
CA TYR A 225 -15.63 29.62 3.04
C TYR A 225 -14.20 29.82 2.53
N SER A 226 -13.67 28.78 1.89
CA SER A 226 -12.34 28.82 1.27
C SER A 226 -12.38 28.16 -0.10
N ASN A 227 -11.68 28.79 -1.05
CA ASN A 227 -11.52 28.28 -2.41
C ASN A 227 -10.14 27.62 -2.51
N MET A 228 -10.04 26.40 -1.98
CA MET A 228 -8.78 25.64 -1.91
C MET A 228 -8.59 24.78 -3.15
N LEU A 229 -7.34 24.46 -3.48
CA LEU A 229 -7.05 23.37 -4.42
C LEU A 229 -7.44 22.04 -3.77
N TYR A 230 -8.02 21.12 -4.55
CA TYR A 230 -8.45 19.80 -4.09
C TYR A 230 -7.34 19.05 -3.35
N ARG A 231 -6.11 19.05 -3.89
CA ARG A 231 -4.94 18.42 -3.24
C ARG A 231 -4.57 19.09 -1.92
N SER A 232 -4.67 20.42 -1.83
CA SER A 232 -4.36 21.15 -0.61
C SER A 232 -5.36 20.79 0.50
N LEU A 233 -6.66 20.72 0.16
CA LEU A 233 -7.70 20.24 1.08
C LEU A 233 -7.45 18.79 1.49
N ALA A 234 -7.17 17.91 0.53
CA ALA A 234 -6.93 16.49 0.80
C ALA A 234 -5.70 16.26 1.68
N LYS A 235 -4.63 17.06 1.51
CA LYS A 235 -3.44 17.02 2.38
C LYS A 235 -3.75 17.51 3.80
N GLN A 236 -4.53 18.58 3.94
CA GLN A 236 -4.96 19.08 5.25
C GLN A 236 -5.82 18.04 5.98
N LEU A 237 -6.73 17.39 5.26
CA LEU A 237 -7.54 16.30 5.81
C LEU A 237 -6.71 15.03 6.11
N TYR A 238 -5.65 14.76 5.37
CA TYR A 238 -4.75 13.64 5.68
C TYR A 238 -4.03 13.83 7.01
N ASN A 239 -3.60 15.05 7.33
CA ASN A 239 -2.89 15.32 8.57
C ASN A 239 -3.83 15.25 9.78
N ASN A 240 -4.94 16.00 9.75
CA ASN A 240 -5.81 16.20 10.93
C ASN A 240 -7.31 16.04 10.62
N GLY A 241 -7.65 15.38 9.52
CA GLY A 241 -9.04 15.27 9.05
C GLY A 241 -9.76 13.99 9.45
N LYS A 242 -11.07 14.10 9.59
CA LYS A 242 -12.00 12.95 9.72
C LYS A 242 -13.09 13.04 8.64
N VAL A 243 -13.51 11.89 8.15
CA VAL A 243 -14.65 11.77 7.23
C VAL A 243 -15.91 11.50 8.05
N VAL A 244 -16.99 12.22 7.77
CA VAL A 244 -18.31 11.90 8.30
C VAL A 244 -18.95 10.88 7.36
N THR A 245 -19.34 9.71 7.87
CA THR A 245 -20.03 8.71 7.04
C THR A 245 -21.43 9.17 6.64
N ASP A 246 -21.86 8.80 5.44
CA ASP A 246 -23.22 9.05 4.96
C ASP A 246 -24.25 8.21 5.73
N LEU A 247 -25.52 8.64 5.72
CA LEU A 247 -26.61 7.82 6.24
C LEU A 247 -26.85 6.61 5.33
N GLU A 248 -27.16 5.45 5.92
CA GLU A 248 -27.57 4.25 5.20
C GLU A 248 -28.77 4.48 4.25
N LYS A 249 -29.57 5.54 4.47
CA LYS A 249 -30.72 5.91 3.62
C LYS A 249 -30.36 6.69 2.35
N ASP A 250 -29.26 7.45 2.33
CA ASP A 250 -28.80 8.14 1.11
C ASP A 250 -27.94 7.21 0.22
N SER A 251 -27.56 6.05 0.76
CA SER A 251 -26.91 4.98 0.01
C SER A 251 -27.81 4.46 -1.12
N GLU A 252 -29.14 4.46 -0.98
CA GLU A 252 -30.06 3.99 -2.01
C GLU A 252 -30.08 4.86 -3.28
N LYS A 253 -29.77 6.16 -3.19
CA LYS A 253 -29.74 7.06 -4.36
C LYS A 253 -28.35 7.18 -4.98
N GLU A 254 -27.26 7.09 -4.20
CA GLU A 254 -25.89 7.04 -4.73
C GLU A 254 -25.52 5.67 -5.35
N LEU A 255 -26.32 4.63 -5.12
CA LEU A 255 -26.12 3.30 -5.71
C LEU A 255 -26.40 3.24 -7.23
N PHE A 256 -27.14 4.21 -7.80
CA PHE A 256 -27.52 4.19 -9.22
C PHE A 256 -26.66 5.06 -10.14
N SER A 257 -25.94 6.07 -9.63
CA SER A 257 -25.13 6.98 -10.45
C SER A 257 -23.63 6.63 -10.47
N ASN A 258 -23.13 5.86 -9.50
CA ASN A 258 -21.72 5.44 -9.44
C ASN A 258 -21.41 4.18 -10.28
N VAL A 259 -22.30 3.81 -11.21
CA VAL A 259 -22.20 2.57 -12.02
C VAL A 259 -21.15 2.70 -13.15
N GLU A 260 -20.71 3.90 -13.51
CA GLU A 260 -19.81 4.14 -14.65
C GLU A 260 -18.38 4.62 -14.31
N GLN A 261 -18.01 4.72 -13.03
CA GLN A 261 -16.64 5.08 -12.64
C GLN A 261 -16.03 4.04 -11.70
N LEU A 262 -15.60 2.92 -12.28
CA LEU A 262 -14.74 1.93 -11.63
C LEU A 262 -13.31 2.15 -12.14
N GLU A 263 -12.49 2.92 -11.40
CA GLU A 263 -11.04 3.00 -11.64
C GLU A 263 -10.29 1.93 -10.82
N ASP A 264 -9.86 0.90 -11.54
CA ASP A 264 -8.55 0.21 -11.63
C ASP A 264 -7.56 0.02 -10.47
N ASP A 265 -7.81 0.40 -9.22
CA ASP A 265 -6.81 0.13 -8.16
C ASP A 265 -7.38 -0.24 -6.78
N ASP A 266 -8.32 -1.18 -6.76
CA ASP A 266 -8.54 -2.03 -5.58
C ASP A 266 -8.39 -3.50 -5.96
N LYS A 267 -7.40 -4.14 -5.32
CA LYS A 267 -7.04 -5.54 -5.46
C LYS A 267 -8.28 -6.43 -5.43
N GLU A 268 -8.53 -7.07 -6.58
CA GLU A 268 -9.54 -8.10 -6.86
C GLU A 268 -10.93 -7.83 -6.27
N THR A 269 -11.72 -7.01 -6.97
CA THR A 269 -13.18 -7.04 -6.83
C THR A 269 -13.70 -8.38 -7.34
N GLY A 270 -14.53 -9.04 -6.53
CA GLY A 270 -15.16 -10.30 -6.93
C GLY A 270 -16.65 -10.32 -6.63
N TRP A 271 -17.32 -11.30 -7.21
CA TRP A 271 -18.76 -11.47 -7.16
C TRP A 271 -19.08 -12.85 -6.59
N ILE A 272 -19.80 -12.87 -5.47
CA ILE A 272 -20.50 -14.07 -5.03
C ILE A 272 -21.78 -14.16 -5.85
N TYR A 273 -22.03 -15.31 -6.46
CA TYR A 273 -23.22 -15.55 -7.23
C TYR A 273 -24.02 -16.71 -6.66
N VAL A 274 -25.34 -16.59 -6.77
CA VAL A 274 -26.30 -17.65 -6.47
C VAL A 274 -27.05 -17.97 -7.76
N LEU A 275 -26.89 -19.21 -8.23
CA LEU A 275 -27.49 -19.67 -9.47
C LEU A 275 -28.53 -20.74 -9.20
N LYS A 276 -29.56 -20.79 -10.03
CA LYS A 276 -30.57 -21.85 -10.03
C LYS A 276 -30.44 -22.67 -11.30
N SER A 277 -30.45 -23.99 -11.18
CA SER A 277 -30.44 -24.87 -12.35
C SER A 277 -31.78 -24.80 -13.08
N LYS A 278 -31.75 -24.69 -14.42
CA LYS A 278 -32.89 -24.91 -15.32
C LYS A 278 -32.87 -26.30 -15.95
N SER A 279 -32.15 -27.25 -15.36
CA SER A 279 -32.05 -28.61 -15.89
C SER A 279 -33.42 -29.30 -15.92
N THR A 280 -33.67 -30.04 -17.01
CA THR A 280 -34.88 -30.84 -17.22
C THR A 280 -34.76 -32.27 -16.66
N HIS A 281 -33.62 -32.64 -16.06
CA HIS A 281 -33.46 -33.95 -15.45
C HIS A 281 -34.44 -34.19 -14.29
N SER A 282 -35.11 -35.35 -14.29
CA SER A 282 -36.16 -35.75 -13.34
C SER A 282 -35.73 -35.66 -11.86
N GLU A 283 -34.45 -35.92 -11.56
CA GLU A 283 -33.89 -35.86 -10.20
C GLU A 283 -33.65 -34.42 -9.73
N ILE A 284 -33.23 -33.53 -10.64
CA ILE A 284 -32.92 -32.13 -10.34
C ILE A 284 -34.20 -31.29 -10.29
N SER A 285 -35.14 -31.56 -11.20
CA SER A 285 -36.41 -30.82 -11.32
C SER A 285 -37.34 -31.03 -10.12
N LYS A 286 -37.24 -32.18 -9.43
CA LYS A 286 -38.01 -32.48 -8.22
C LYS A 286 -37.49 -31.77 -6.97
N LEU A 287 -36.22 -31.36 -6.96
CA LEU A 287 -35.60 -30.70 -5.82
C LEU A 287 -36.02 -29.23 -5.76
N LYS A 288 -36.79 -28.89 -4.73
CA LYS A 288 -37.11 -27.49 -4.41
C LYS A 288 -35.90 -26.86 -3.73
N ASN A 289 -35.64 -25.58 -4.02
CA ASN A 289 -34.55 -24.80 -3.41
C ASN A 289 -33.13 -25.29 -3.71
N LEU A 290 -32.90 -25.84 -4.91
CA LEU A 290 -31.56 -26.17 -5.35
C LEU A 290 -30.84 -24.94 -5.91
N TYR A 291 -29.75 -24.55 -5.26
CA TYR A 291 -28.91 -23.42 -5.67
C TYR A 291 -27.45 -23.80 -5.74
N LYS A 292 -26.75 -23.20 -6.70
CA LYS A 292 -25.29 -23.22 -6.78
C LYS A 292 -24.76 -21.92 -6.21
N ILE A 293 -23.84 -22.00 -5.26
CA ILE A 293 -23.17 -20.85 -4.68
C ILE A 293 -21.70 -20.90 -5.10
N GLY A 294 -21.20 -19.82 -5.66
CA GLY A 294 -19.80 -19.73 -6.09
C GLY A 294 -19.29 -18.31 -6.09
N PHE A 295 -17.99 -18.18 -6.29
CA PHE A 295 -17.30 -16.90 -6.38
C PHE A 295 -16.67 -16.74 -7.77
N SER A 296 -16.68 -15.52 -8.30
CA SER A 296 -16.02 -15.18 -9.57
C SER A 296 -15.28 -13.85 -9.44
N THR A 297 -14.07 -13.78 -9.96
CA THR A 297 -13.31 -12.54 -10.18
C THR A 297 -13.70 -11.83 -11.48
N VAL A 298 -14.57 -12.44 -12.28
CA VAL A 298 -15.07 -11.95 -13.58
C VAL A 298 -16.58 -11.73 -13.49
N PRO A 299 -17.19 -10.77 -14.21
CA PRO A 299 -18.64 -10.58 -14.17
C PRO A 299 -19.42 -11.88 -14.39
N VAL A 300 -20.37 -12.15 -13.48
CA VAL A 300 -21.12 -13.42 -13.40
C VAL A 300 -21.80 -13.78 -14.72
N GLN A 301 -22.30 -12.77 -15.45
CA GLN A 301 -22.91 -12.94 -16.77
C GLN A 301 -21.97 -13.59 -17.79
N LYS A 302 -20.68 -13.22 -17.79
CA LYS A 302 -19.67 -13.82 -18.67
C LYS A 302 -19.30 -15.23 -18.22
N ARG A 303 -19.27 -15.49 -16.91
CA ARG A 303 -18.95 -16.83 -16.35
C ARG A 303 -20.03 -17.88 -16.67
N VAL A 304 -21.30 -17.46 -16.69
CA VAL A 304 -22.46 -18.34 -16.89
C VAL A 304 -22.73 -18.66 -18.36
N LEU A 305 -22.15 -17.91 -19.31
CA LEU A 305 -22.42 -18.06 -20.75
C LEU A 305 -22.17 -19.50 -21.26
N ASN A 306 -21.13 -20.17 -20.74
CA ASN A 306 -20.75 -21.54 -21.11
C ASN A 306 -21.28 -22.63 -20.17
N ALA A 307 -22.20 -22.31 -19.26
CA ALA A 307 -22.71 -23.25 -18.25
C ALA A 307 -23.31 -24.53 -18.86
N ARG A 308 -23.96 -24.44 -20.03
CA ARG A 308 -24.57 -25.59 -20.72
C ARG A 308 -23.58 -26.72 -21.05
N ASN A 309 -22.30 -26.39 -21.23
CA ASN A 309 -21.26 -27.33 -21.65
C ASN A 309 -20.34 -27.77 -20.50
N GLU A 310 -20.53 -27.23 -19.30
CA GLU A 310 -19.67 -27.49 -18.15
C GLU A 310 -20.37 -28.46 -17.18
N ALA A 311 -19.71 -29.57 -16.85
CA ALA A 311 -20.22 -30.57 -15.89
C ALA A 311 -20.49 -29.96 -14.50
N THR A 312 -19.75 -28.91 -14.13
CA THR A 312 -19.90 -28.13 -12.89
C THR A 312 -21.26 -27.45 -12.76
N TYR A 313 -21.96 -27.21 -13.87
CA TYR A 313 -23.31 -26.65 -13.95
C TYR A 313 -24.37 -27.68 -14.33
N LEU A 314 -24.08 -28.97 -14.14
CA LEU A 314 -25.00 -30.08 -14.44
C LEU A 314 -25.34 -30.17 -15.94
N ASN A 315 -24.44 -29.71 -16.82
CA ASN A 315 -24.64 -29.66 -18.28
C ASN A 315 -25.97 -28.98 -18.68
N ALA A 316 -26.37 -27.97 -17.91
CA ALA A 316 -27.66 -27.32 -18.05
C ALA A 316 -27.54 -25.80 -18.02
N GLU A 317 -28.58 -25.13 -18.49
CA GLU A 317 -28.73 -23.69 -18.31
C GLU A 317 -28.92 -23.35 -16.84
N VAL A 318 -28.39 -22.20 -16.45
CA VAL A 318 -28.51 -21.69 -15.10
C VAL A 318 -29.04 -20.25 -15.10
N GLU A 319 -29.87 -19.95 -14.13
CA GLU A 319 -30.45 -18.63 -13.91
C GLU A 319 -29.69 -17.91 -12.80
N VAL A 320 -29.38 -16.63 -12.99
CA VAL A 320 -28.80 -15.80 -11.94
C VAL A 320 -29.92 -15.32 -11.02
N VAL A 321 -29.91 -15.78 -9.76
CA VAL A 321 -30.91 -15.40 -8.76
C VAL A 321 -30.44 -14.18 -7.98
N ALA A 322 -29.16 -14.17 -7.58
CA ALA A 322 -28.58 -13.07 -6.84
C ALA A 322 -27.08 -12.95 -7.12
N THR A 323 -26.58 -11.72 -7.03
CA THR A 323 -25.16 -11.38 -7.12
C THR A 323 -24.80 -10.42 -6.00
N PHE A 324 -23.72 -10.72 -5.28
CA PHE A 324 -23.21 -9.89 -4.19
C PHE A 324 -21.78 -9.48 -4.53
N LYS A 325 -21.52 -8.17 -4.56
CA LYS A 325 -20.18 -7.62 -4.81
C LYS A 325 -19.39 -7.63 -3.51
N CYS A 326 -18.18 -8.20 -3.55
CA CYS A 326 -17.28 -8.30 -2.42
C CYS A 326 -15.93 -7.66 -2.75
N ILE A 327 -15.30 -7.04 -1.76
CA ILE A 327 -14.00 -6.37 -1.88
C ILE A 327 -13.04 -7.05 -0.91
N ASN A 328 -11.85 -7.41 -1.35
CA ASN A 328 -10.79 -8.01 -0.52
C ASN A 328 -11.21 -9.34 0.16
N VAL A 329 -11.99 -10.17 -0.53
CA VAL A 329 -12.40 -11.50 -0.03
C VAL A 329 -11.46 -12.57 -0.56
N ASN A 330 -10.91 -13.38 0.35
CA ASN A 330 -10.17 -14.58 -0.03
C ASN A 330 -11.16 -15.67 -0.50
N THR A 331 -11.07 -16.02 -1.78
CA THR A 331 -11.96 -16.96 -2.48
C THR A 331 -11.98 -18.34 -1.84
N GLN A 332 -10.80 -18.90 -1.57
CA GLN A 332 -10.66 -20.23 -0.97
C GLN A 332 -11.24 -20.28 0.45
N LYS A 333 -11.07 -19.21 1.23
CA LYS A 333 -11.67 -19.13 2.58
C LYS A 333 -13.19 -19.07 2.52
N PHE A 334 -13.75 -18.30 1.58
CA PHE A 334 -15.19 -18.22 1.38
C PHE A 334 -15.77 -19.59 1.00
N GLU A 335 -15.21 -20.23 -0.03
CA GLU A 335 -15.65 -21.56 -0.49
C GLU A 335 -15.62 -22.58 0.64
N ASN A 336 -14.47 -22.71 1.32
CA ASN A 336 -14.33 -23.65 2.44
C ASN A 336 -15.36 -23.39 3.55
N LEU A 337 -15.67 -22.13 3.83
CA LEU A 337 -16.62 -21.76 4.86
C LEU A 337 -18.05 -22.13 4.44
N ILE A 338 -18.47 -21.78 3.22
CA ILE A 338 -19.79 -22.14 2.69
C ILE A 338 -19.95 -23.65 2.61
N HIS A 339 -18.94 -24.38 2.12
CA HIS A 339 -18.95 -25.85 2.10
C HIS A 339 -19.09 -26.44 3.50
N ARG A 340 -18.39 -25.91 4.50
CA ARG A 340 -18.51 -26.37 5.89
C ARG A 340 -19.89 -26.06 6.46
N PHE A 341 -20.37 -24.84 6.23
CA PHE A 341 -21.64 -24.34 6.77
C PHE A 341 -22.85 -25.10 6.21
N PHE A 342 -22.86 -25.39 4.91
CA PHE A 342 -23.92 -26.14 4.24
C PHE A 342 -23.55 -27.60 3.97
N SER A 343 -22.60 -28.17 4.72
CA SER A 343 -22.15 -29.56 4.56
C SER A 343 -23.28 -30.59 4.62
N GLN A 344 -24.29 -30.36 5.45
CA GLN A 344 -25.47 -31.22 5.59
C GLN A 344 -26.46 -31.10 4.41
N ALA A 345 -26.40 -30.02 3.64
CA ALA A 345 -27.34 -29.69 2.57
C ALA A 345 -26.74 -29.82 1.16
N GLN A 346 -25.55 -30.41 1.06
CA GLN A 346 -24.82 -30.56 -0.19
C GLN A 346 -25.46 -31.63 -1.08
N LEU A 347 -25.64 -31.30 -2.35
CA LEU A 347 -26.14 -32.24 -3.34
C LEU A 347 -25.07 -33.27 -3.69
N GLN A 348 -25.37 -34.55 -3.50
CA GLN A 348 -24.52 -35.66 -3.92
C GLN A 348 -25.10 -36.29 -5.19
N ILE A 349 -24.67 -35.79 -6.35
CA ILE A 349 -24.99 -36.39 -7.65
C ILE A 349 -23.68 -36.64 -8.40
N ASP A 350 -23.61 -37.78 -9.07
CA ASP A 350 -22.51 -38.13 -9.94
C ASP A 350 -22.89 -37.85 -11.40
N ILE A 351 -22.15 -36.96 -12.04
CA ILE A 351 -22.31 -36.69 -13.47
C ILE A 351 -21.12 -37.27 -14.21
N TYR A 352 -21.41 -37.89 -15.35
CA TYR A 352 -20.40 -38.39 -16.25
C TYR A 352 -20.19 -37.37 -17.37
N ASP A 353 -18.94 -36.95 -17.55
CA ASP A 353 -18.57 -36.11 -18.69
C ASP A 353 -18.64 -36.92 -20.00
N LYS A 354 -18.52 -36.27 -21.16
CA LYS A 354 -18.45 -36.89 -22.50
C LYS A 354 -17.37 -37.97 -22.59
N ASN A 355 -16.34 -37.88 -21.74
CA ASN A 355 -15.23 -38.83 -21.63
C ASN A 355 -15.46 -39.95 -20.59
N LYS A 356 -16.68 -40.11 -20.05
CA LYS A 356 -17.05 -41.07 -18.97
C LYS A 356 -16.33 -40.86 -17.63
N ASN A 357 -15.70 -39.71 -17.42
CA ASN A 357 -15.11 -39.37 -16.13
C ASN A 357 -16.21 -38.96 -15.15
N ARG A 358 -16.17 -39.50 -13.92
CA ARG A 358 -17.10 -39.16 -12.83
C ARG A 358 -16.70 -37.82 -12.22
N ILE A 359 -17.57 -36.83 -12.33
CA ILE A 359 -17.43 -35.50 -11.73
C ILE A 359 -18.58 -35.30 -10.75
N THR A 360 -18.24 -35.06 -9.48
CA THR A 360 -19.22 -34.79 -8.42
C THR A 360 -19.16 -33.29 -8.08
N PRO A 361 -20.15 -32.48 -8.50
CA PRO A 361 -20.09 -31.04 -8.31
C PRO A 361 -20.43 -30.69 -6.85
N ARG A 362 -19.45 -30.15 -6.12
CA ARG A 362 -19.56 -29.89 -4.67
C ARG A 362 -20.26 -28.58 -4.31
N GLU A 363 -20.54 -27.73 -5.28
CA GLU A 363 -21.03 -26.35 -5.09
C GLU A 363 -22.55 -26.22 -5.16
N TRP A 364 -23.29 -27.33 -5.16
CA TRP A 364 -24.74 -27.35 -5.21
C TRP A 364 -25.32 -27.68 -3.83
N PHE A 365 -26.27 -26.86 -3.39
CA PHE A 365 -26.87 -26.96 -2.06
C PHE A 365 -28.39 -26.88 -2.15
N VAL A 366 -29.08 -27.73 -1.38
CA VAL A 366 -30.54 -27.74 -1.25
C VAL A 366 -30.91 -26.90 -0.03
N VAL A 367 -31.01 -25.59 -0.22
CA VAL A 367 -31.20 -24.62 0.86
C VAL A 367 -32.13 -23.49 0.40
N PRO A 368 -33.15 -23.09 1.18
CA PRO A 368 -33.97 -21.93 0.87
C PRO A 368 -33.15 -20.65 0.64
N TYR A 369 -33.51 -19.87 -0.39
CA TYR A 369 -32.83 -18.62 -0.72
C TYR A 369 -32.66 -17.63 0.45
N PRO A 370 -33.67 -17.39 1.32
CA PRO A 370 -33.52 -16.45 2.45
C PRO A 370 -32.40 -16.84 3.43
N ILE A 371 -32.06 -18.13 3.50
CA ILE A 371 -31.00 -18.64 4.37
C ILE A 371 -29.64 -18.38 3.73
N ILE A 372 -29.54 -18.54 2.41
CA ILE A 372 -28.33 -18.24 1.64
C ILE A 372 -28.01 -16.75 1.76
N GLU A 373 -28.99 -15.88 1.56
CA GLU A 373 -28.84 -14.43 1.70
C GLU A 373 -28.36 -14.05 3.11
N ARG A 374 -28.98 -14.63 4.15
CA ARG A 374 -28.56 -14.40 5.54
C ARG A 374 -27.15 -14.92 5.84
N ALA A 375 -26.78 -16.07 5.29
CA ALA A 375 -25.43 -16.62 5.45
C ALA A 375 -24.38 -15.72 4.78
N ILE A 376 -24.66 -15.18 3.59
CA ILE A 376 -23.77 -14.23 2.90
C ILE A 376 -23.66 -12.92 3.70
N GLY A 377 -24.76 -12.45 4.29
CA GLY A 377 -24.74 -11.32 5.24
C GLY A 377 -23.84 -11.56 6.44
N LEU A 378 -23.97 -12.73 7.09
CA LEU A 378 -23.11 -13.13 8.22
C LEU A 378 -21.65 -13.36 7.83
N PHE A 379 -21.39 -13.72 6.57
CA PHE A 379 -20.04 -13.82 6.04
C PHE A 379 -19.40 -12.42 5.92
N ASN A 380 -20.14 -11.44 5.40
CA ASN A 380 -19.65 -10.06 5.28
C ASN A 380 -19.36 -9.42 6.65
N THR A 381 -20.13 -9.77 7.70
CA THR A 381 -19.86 -9.32 9.08
C THR A 381 -18.79 -10.15 9.80
N GLY A 382 -18.42 -11.32 9.27
CA GLY A 382 -17.47 -12.26 9.88
C GLY A 382 -18.02 -13.10 11.02
N GLU A 383 -19.31 -12.96 11.35
CA GLU A 383 -19.93 -13.67 12.49
C GLU A 383 -20.36 -15.10 12.16
N ILE A 384 -20.31 -15.51 10.89
CA ILE A 384 -20.78 -16.82 10.42
C ILE A 384 -20.16 -18.03 11.16
N ILE A 385 -18.97 -17.87 11.75
CA ILE A 385 -18.29 -18.91 12.55
C ILE A 385 -19.09 -19.27 13.81
N ASN A 386 -19.84 -18.32 14.36
CA ASN A 386 -20.67 -18.49 15.54
C ASN A 386 -22.02 -19.11 15.23
N TYR A 387 -22.28 -19.52 13.99
CA TYR A 387 -23.55 -20.09 13.57
C TYR A 387 -23.34 -21.41 12.81
N HIS A 388 -24.35 -22.27 12.83
CA HIS A 388 -24.44 -23.46 11.98
C HIS A 388 -25.82 -23.52 11.32
N TYR A 389 -25.89 -24.20 10.17
CA TYR A 389 -27.14 -24.47 9.50
C TYR A 389 -27.73 -25.80 9.98
N ASP A 390 -28.99 -25.78 10.40
CA ASP A 390 -29.77 -26.99 10.73
C ASP A 390 -30.66 -27.36 9.52
N PHE A 391 -30.34 -28.48 8.87
CA PHE A 391 -31.07 -28.98 7.70
C PHE A 391 -32.51 -29.39 8.02
N GLN A 392 -32.79 -29.91 9.23
CA GLN A 392 -34.14 -30.36 9.59
C GLN A 392 -35.08 -29.20 9.88
N LYS A 393 -34.56 -28.12 10.46
CA LYS A 393 -35.35 -26.93 10.83
C LYS A 393 -35.32 -25.83 9.78
N GLU A 394 -34.49 -25.99 8.74
CA GLU A 394 -34.21 -24.97 7.72
C GLU A 394 -33.91 -23.60 8.34
N ARG A 395 -33.04 -23.56 9.35
CA ARG A 395 -32.72 -22.32 10.08
C ARG A 395 -31.24 -22.25 10.45
N ILE A 396 -30.75 -21.03 10.57
CA ILE A 396 -29.42 -20.73 11.09
C ILE A 396 -29.52 -20.65 12.62
N ILE A 397 -28.77 -21.51 13.32
CA ILE A 397 -28.74 -21.59 14.77
C ILE A 397 -27.38 -21.10 15.27
N LYS A 398 -27.39 -20.34 16.37
CA LYS A 398 -26.15 -19.88 17.00
C LYS A 398 -25.47 -21.05 17.72
N ASN A 399 -24.17 -21.23 17.49
CA ASN A 399 -23.33 -22.13 18.26
C ASN A 399 -23.34 -21.65 19.72
N SER A 400 -23.76 -22.53 20.63
CA SER A 400 -23.80 -22.24 22.07
C SER A 400 -22.41 -22.30 22.69
#